data_AF-A0A059EZQ3-F1
#
_entry.id   AF-A0A059EZQ3-F1
#
_cell.length_a   1.000
_cell.length_b   1.000
_cell.length_c   1.000
_cell.angle_alpha   90.00
_cell.angle_beta   90.00
_cell.angle_gamma   90.00
#
_symmetry.space_group_name_H-M   'P 1'
#
loop_
_entity.id
_entity.type
_entity.pdbx_description
1 polymer ?
#
loop_
_entity_poly.entity_id
_entity_poly.type
_entity_poly.pdbx_seq_one_letter_code
_entity_poly.pdbx_strand_id
1 'polypeptide(L)'
;MVDDCYYFLYSKCRDPSKCQYRHSYSAKENPITCETWAKKKNCTLSCPYRHSLYHESKARHNEYCYWESKGGCKKEFCEFKHINAKKDDWKRTKIQSLDELKEQKKKLENLKTQYEEQKVQISNKDVSSLEEKLREIDNILNDFK
;
A
#
# COMPACT_ATOMS: atom_id res chain seq x y z
N MET A 1 -24.73 17.29 17.55
CA MET A 1 -23.35 16.76 17.70
C MET A 1 -22.86 16.31 16.34
N VAL A 2 -21.56 16.43 16.04
CA VAL A 2 -20.99 16.01 14.74
C VAL A 2 -20.49 14.57 14.74
N ASP A 3 -20.52 13.91 15.90
CA ASP A 3 -20.03 12.55 16.10
C ASP A 3 -20.92 11.52 15.41
N ASP A 4 -20.29 10.50 14.83
CA ASP A 4 -20.99 9.44 14.14
C ASP A 4 -21.71 8.49 15.10
N CYS A 5 -22.91 8.08 14.72
CA CYS A 5 -23.67 7.09 15.47
C CYS A 5 -22.99 5.72 15.41
N TYR A 6 -22.60 5.20 16.56
CA TYR A 6 -22.00 3.86 16.68
C TYR A 6 -22.86 2.77 16.02
N TYR A 7 -24.16 2.74 16.34
CA TYR A 7 -25.06 1.72 15.80
C TYR A 7 -25.24 1.83 14.29
N PHE A 8 -25.23 3.05 13.73
CA PHE A 8 -25.32 3.22 12.29
C PHE A 8 -24.05 2.76 11.57
N LEU A 9 -22.87 3.04 12.14
CA LEU A 9 -21.58 2.63 11.58
C LEU A 9 -21.42 1.10 11.53
N TYR A 10 -21.93 0.37 12.54
CA TYR A 10 -21.66 -1.07 12.70
C TYR A 10 -22.89 -1.98 12.58
N SER A 11 -24.10 -1.43 12.61
CA SER A 11 -25.36 -2.20 12.65
C SER A 11 -26.55 -1.37 12.12
N LYS A 12 -27.76 -1.64 12.65
CA LYS A 12 -28.99 -0.90 12.41
C LYS A 12 -29.29 0.03 13.59
N CYS A 13 -29.37 1.33 13.33
CA CYS A 13 -29.85 2.29 14.34
C CYS A 13 -31.35 2.10 14.56
N ARG A 14 -31.79 2.07 15.82
CA ARG A 14 -33.18 1.77 16.21
C ARG A 14 -34.15 2.88 15.82
N ASP A 15 -33.75 4.14 16.04
CA ASP A 15 -34.60 5.32 15.80
C ASP A 15 -33.85 6.38 14.97
N PRO A 16 -33.74 6.20 13.64
CA PRO A 16 -32.94 7.09 12.80
C PRO A 16 -33.39 8.55 12.81
N SER A 17 -34.69 8.79 12.94
CA SER A 17 -35.29 10.13 12.95
C SER A 17 -35.07 10.91 14.25
N LYS A 18 -34.78 10.21 15.36
CA LYS A 18 -34.51 10.80 16.68
C LYS A 18 -33.04 10.70 17.09
N CYS A 19 -32.18 10.19 16.20
CA CYS A 19 -30.79 9.99 16.54
C CYS A 19 -30.07 11.34 16.62
N GLN A 20 -29.52 11.66 17.80
CA GLN A 20 -28.71 12.87 18.02
C GLN A 20 -27.31 12.79 17.39
N TYR A 21 -26.92 11.60 16.93
CA TYR A 21 -25.65 11.32 16.30
C TYR A 21 -25.79 11.31 14.78
N ARG A 22 -24.68 11.58 14.11
CA ARG A 22 -24.62 11.70 12.67
C ARG A 22 -24.76 10.34 11.98
N HIS A 23 -25.58 10.30 10.94
CA HIS A 23 -25.73 9.16 10.03
C HIS A 23 -25.20 9.53 8.64
N SER A 24 -23.96 9.15 8.34
CA SER A 24 -23.35 9.36 7.02
C SER A 24 -22.96 8.04 6.38
N TYR A 25 -23.55 7.74 5.23
CA TYR A 25 -23.23 6.53 4.47
C TYR A 25 -21.77 6.51 4.01
N SER A 26 -21.24 7.66 3.58
CA SER A 26 -19.82 7.79 3.22
C SER A 26 -18.90 7.45 4.39
N ALA A 27 -19.21 7.94 5.60
CA ALA A 27 -18.42 7.62 6.80
C ALA A 27 -18.60 6.16 7.25
N LYS A 28 -19.76 5.53 6.95
CA LYS A 28 -19.99 4.12 7.23
C LYS A 28 -19.09 3.22 6.40
N GLU A 29 -18.92 3.52 5.12
CA GLU A 29 -18.09 2.76 4.19
C GLU A 29 -16.59 3.09 4.31
N ASN A 30 -16.26 4.29 4.79
CA ASN A 30 -14.88 4.72 4.98
C ASN A 30 -14.41 4.44 6.42
N PRO A 31 -13.43 3.56 6.67
CA PRO A 31 -12.93 3.30 8.02
C PRO A 31 -12.01 4.41 8.57
N ILE A 32 -11.67 5.43 7.79
CA ILE A 32 -10.67 6.45 8.15
C ILE A 32 -11.31 7.54 9.03
N THR A 33 -10.69 7.84 10.17
CA THR A 33 -11.05 9.00 11.01
C THR A 33 -10.73 10.33 10.33
N CYS A 34 -11.66 11.27 10.41
CA CYS A 34 -11.44 12.66 10.02
C CYS A 34 -10.44 13.32 10.98
N GLU A 35 -9.29 13.76 10.48
CA GLU A 35 -8.31 14.48 11.31
C GLU A 35 -8.83 15.79 11.88
N THR A 36 -9.57 16.57 11.09
CA THR A 36 -10.12 17.87 11.52
C THR A 36 -11.06 17.67 12.70
N TRP A 37 -11.98 16.72 12.59
CA TRP A 37 -12.87 16.36 13.70
C TRP A 37 -12.08 15.77 14.87
N ALA A 38 -11.10 14.88 14.63
CA ALA A 38 -10.34 14.27 15.71
C ALA A 38 -9.64 15.31 16.59
N LYS A 39 -9.04 16.33 15.96
CA LYS A 39 -8.31 17.44 16.59
C LYS A 39 -9.23 18.48 17.25
N LYS A 40 -10.30 18.89 16.57
CA LYS A 40 -11.13 20.05 16.98
C LYS A 40 -12.51 19.70 17.54
N LYS A 41 -12.90 18.41 17.46
CA LYS A 41 -14.26 17.93 17.72
C LYS A 41 -15.35 18.69 16.95
N ASN A 42 -14.97 19.25 15.80
CA ASN A 42 -15.84 20.01 14.92
C ASN A 42 -15.47 19.73 13.46
N CYS A 43 -16.47 19.54 12.61
CA CYS A 43 -16.35 19.37 11.16
C CYS A 43 -17.74 19.43 10.51
N THR A 44 -17.81 19.45 9.18
CA THR A 44 -19.07 19.51 8.44
C THR A 44 -19.86 18.21 8.56
N LEU A 45 -21.19 18.30 8.56
CA LEU A 45 -22.06 17.11 8.57
C LEU A 45 -21.93 16.29 7.27
N SER A 46 -21.47 16.89 6.18
CA SER A 46 -21.21 16.24 4.89
C SER A 46 -19.81 15.60 4.79
N CYS A 47 -18.97 15.66 5.83
CA CYS A 47 -17.61 15.11 5.80
C CYS A 47 -17.59 13.61 5.44
N PRO A 48 -16.86 13.14 4.41
CA PRO A 48 -16.92 11.73 4.03
C PRO A 48 -16.17 10.79 4.99
N TYR A 49 -15.45 11.33 5.97
CA TYR A 49 -14.64 10.58 6.93
C TYR A 49 -15.37 10.34 8.25
N ARG A 50 -14.87 9.39 9.05
CA ARG A 50 -15.46 9.05 10.35
C ARG A 50 -15.22 10.13 11.39
N HIS A 51 -16.28 10.51 12.07
CA HIS A 51 -16.28 11.33 13.27
C HIS A 51 -16.43 10.45 14.51
N SER A 52 -15.54 9.47 14.64
CA SER A 52 -15.57 8.54 15.77
C SER A 52 -14.21 7.85 15.96
N LEU A 53 -13.75 7.73 17.20
CA LEU A 53 -12.55 6.97 17.59
C LEU A 53 -12.86 5.53 18.05
N TYR A 54 -14.09 5.03 17.86
CA TYR A 54 -14.48 3.69 18.33
C TYR A 54 -13.76 2.54 17.63
N HIS A 55 -13.24 2.76 16.41
CA HIS A 55 -12.44 1.77 15.69
C HIS A 55 -10.97 1.80 16.10
N GLU A 56 -10.44 2.94 16.51
CA GLU A 56 -9.04 3.10 16.94
C GLU A 56 -8.82 2.66 18.39
N SER A 57 -9.81 2.93 19.26
CA SER A 57 -9.72 2.63 20.71
C SER A 57 -9.74 1.15 21.04
N LYS A 58 -10.17 0.28 20.11
CA LYS A 58 -10.18 -1.16 20.30
C LYS A 58 -9.15 -1.80 19.38
N ALA A 59 -8.27 -2.63 19.95
CA ALA A 59 -7.32 -3.43 19.18
C ALA A 59 -8.02 -4.60 18.46
N ARG A 60 -9.02 -4.30 17.62
CA ARG A 60 -9.85 -5.30 16.92
C ARG A 60 -9.00 -6.24 16.07
N HIS A 61 -7.88 -5.75 15.54
CA HIS A 61 -6.92 -6.57 14.78
C HIS A 61 -6.26 -7.68 15.59
N ASN A 62 -6.32 -7.64 16.93
CA ASN A 62 -5.83 -8.70 17.81
C ASN A 62 -6.93 -9.67 18.26
N GLU A 63 -8.20 -9.27 18.16
CA GLU A 63 -9.35 -10.09 18.53
C GLU A 63 -9.81 -10.95 17.35
N TYR A 64 -10.08 -12.24 17.59
CA TYR A 64 -10.55 -13.14 16.54
C TYR A 64 -11.94 -12.78 16.03
N CYS A 65 -12.13 -12.90 14.71
CA CYS A 65 -13.39 -12.64 14.04
C CYS A 65 -14.46 -13.65 14.45
N TYR A 66 -15.45 -13.20 15.23
CA TYR A 66 -16.56 -14.03 15.68
C TYR A 66 -17.27 -14.75 14.52
N TRP A 67 -17.55 -14.04 13.43
CA TRP A 67 -18.28 -14.56 12.26
C TRP A 67 -17.52 -15.63 11.49
N GLU A 68 -16.20 -15.69 11.60
CA GLU A 68 -15.41 -16.73 10.93
C GLU A 68 -15.79 -18.13 11.41
N SER A 69 -16.06 -18.28 12.71
CA SER A 69 -16.54 -19.53 13.31
C SER A 69 -18.04 -19.80 13.16
N LYS A 70 -18.83 -18.82 12.71
CA LYS A 70 -20.30 -18.85 12.66
C LYS A 70 -20.85 -18.85 11.23
N GLY A 71 -20.17 -19.54 10.31
CA GLY A 71 -20.57 -19.62 8.90
C GLY A 71 -19.74 -18.76 7.95
N GLY A 72 -18.65 -18.16 8.43
CA GLY A 72 -17.67 -17.43 7.63
C GLY A 72 -17.92 -15.92 7.61
N CYS A 73 -16.85 -15.15 7.80
CA CYS A 73 -16.87 -13.71 7.62
C CYS A 73 -17.05 -13.33 6.14
N LYS A 74 -18.04 -12.46 5.87
CA LYS A 74 -18.35 -11.90 4.53
C LYS A 74 -17.89 -10.45 4.35
N LYS A 75 -17.30 -9.83 5.38
CA LYS A 75 -16.84 -8.43 5.34
C LYS A 75 -15.46 -8.38 4.69
N GLU A 76 -15.34 -7.72 3.52
CA GLU A 76 -14.08 -7.58 2.78
C GLU A 76 -13.00 -6.91 3.63
N PHE A 77 -13.33 -5.77 4.25
CA PHE A 77 -12.43 -5.04 5.15
C PHE A 77 -12.75 -5.32 6.63
N CYS A 78 -12.70 -6.58 7.05
CA CYS A 78 -13.01 -6.97 8.43
C CYS A 78 -11.91 -6.58 9.42
N GLU A 79 -12.21 -5.68 10.37
CA GLU A 79 -11.25 -5.18 11.36
C GLU A 79 -10.72 -6.27 12.32
N PHE A 80 -11.44 -7.38 12.48
CA PHE A 80 -11.10 -8.47 13.40
C PHE A 80 -10.12 -9.48 12.79
N LYS A 81 -9.22 -10.03 13.60
CA LYS A 81 -8.22 -11.04 13.19
C LYS A 81 -8.90 -12.28 12.63
N HIS A 82 -8.48 -12.72 11.45
CA HIS A 82 -8.93 -13.99 10.89
C HIS A 82 -7.93 -15.12 11.16
N ILE A 83 -8.43 -16.35 11.22
CA ILE A 83 -7.61 -17.57 11.24
C ILE A 83 -6.89 -17.69 9.89
N ASN A 84 -7.60 -17.44 8.78
CA ASN A 84 -6.98 -17.39 7.46
C ASN A 84 -6.30 -16.02 7.25
N ALA A 85 -4.96 -16.01 7.37
CA ALA A 85 -4.16 -14.81 7.21
C ALA A 85 -4.36 -14.08 5.87
N LYS A 86 -4.72 -14.78 4.77
CA LYS A 86 -4.98 -14.15 3.46
C LYS A 86 -6.14 -13.15 3.50
N LYS A 87 -7.13 -13.38 4.38
CA LYS A 87 -8.25 -12.45 4.57
C LYS A 87 -7.85 -11.16 5.29
N ASP A 88 -6.64 -11.14 5.88
CA ASP A 88 -6.08 -10.01 6.61
C ASP A 88 -4.98 -9.28 5.83
N ASP A 89 -4.70 -9.67 4.59
CA ASP A 89 -3.64 -9.07 3.77
C ASP A 89 -3.84 -7.56 3.59
N TRP A 90 -5.09 -7.11 3.44
CA TRP A 90 -5.41 -5.68 3.31
C TRP A 90 -4.98 -4.85 4.53
N LYS A 91 -4.91 -5.45 5.73
CA LYS A 91 -4.46 -4.78 6.97
C LYS A 91 -2.96 -4.53 6.99
N ARG A 92 -2.19 -5.27 6.17
CA ARG A 92 -0.74 -5.16 6.07
C ARG A 92 -0.29 -4.07 5.10
N THR A 93 -1.21 -3.44 4.37
CA THR A 93 -0.90 -2.42 3.38
C THR A 93 -0.13 -1.28 4.05
N LYS A 94 1.20 -1.28 3.91
CA LYS A 94 2.04 -0.16 4.29
C LYS A 94 1.79 0.94 3.27
N ILE A 95 1.17 2.03 3.71
CA ILE A 95 1.07 3.24 2.92
C ILE A 95 2.50 3.80 2.83
N GLN A 96 3.11 3.69 1.67
CA GLN A 96 4.40 4.33 1.42
C GLN A 96 4.18 5.83 1.27
N SER A 97 5.00 6.63 1.94
CA SER A 97 5.02 8.07 1.74
C SER A 97 5.45 8.42 0.31
N LEU A 98 5.01 9.58 -0.17
CA LEU A 98 5.42 10.08 -1.48
C LEU A 98 6.94 10.21 -1.61
N ASP A 99 7.63 10.51 -0.51
CA ASP A 99 9.09 10.66 -0.51
C ASP A 99 9.80 9.30 -0.59
N GLU A 100 9.30 8.28 0.12
CA GLU A 100 9.80 6.90 -0.01
C GLU A 100 9.63 6.38 -1.46
N LEU A 101 8.50 6.68 -2.10
CA LEU A 101 8.25 6.29 -3.49
C LEU A 101 9.21 6.99 -4.47
N LYS A 102 9.49 8.29 -4.26
CA LYS A 102 10.46 9.03 -5.07
C LYS A 102 11.87 8.46 -4.91
N GLU A 103 12.27 8.13 -3.68
CA GLU A 103 13.60 7.57 -3.42
C GLU A 103 13.77 6.19 -4.06
N GLN A 104 12.74 5.33 -3.95
CA GLN A 104 12.73 4.03 -4.62
C GLN A 104 12.83 4.16 -6.13
N LYS A 105 12.07 5.09 -6.73
CA LYS A 105 12.16 5.37 -8.17
C LYS A 105 13.58 5.77 -8.57
N LYS A 106 14.21 6.68 -7.83
CA LYS A 106 15.59 7.12 -8.10
C LYS A 106 16.60 5.97 -7.99
N LYS A 107 16.43 5.08 -7.01
CA LYS A 107 17.28 3.87 -6.88
C LYS A 107 17.15 2.95 -8.09
N LEU A 108 15.92 2.73 -8.57
CA LEU A 108 15.67 1.92 -9.76
C LEU A 108 16.25 2.54 -11.03
N GLU A 109 16.14 3.86 -11.19
CA GLU A 109 16.76 4.58 -12.31
C GLU A 109 18.28 4.44 -12.31
N ASN A 110 18.93 4.65 -11.16
CA ASN A 110 20.37 4.47 -11.03
C ASN A 110 20.81 3.03 -11.34
N LEU A 111 20.07 2.03 -10.84
CA LEU A 111 20.36 0.62 -11.11
C LEU A 111 20.23 0.29 -12.60
N LYS A 112 19.23 0.87 -13.27
CA LYS A 112 19.05 0.71 -14.71
C LYS A 112 20.23 1.28 -15.49
N THR A 113 20.69 2.48 -15.14
CA THR A 113 21.86 3.10 -15.75
C THR A 113 23.12 2.27 -15.55
N GLN A 114 23.36 1.76 -14.33
CA GLN A 114 24.51 0.89 -14.06
C GLN A 114 24.48 -0.39 -14.89
N TYR A 115 23.31 -1.01 -15.06
CA TYR A 115 23.16 -2.19 -15.90
C TYR A 115 23.46 -1.89 -17.37
N GLU A 116 23.01 -0.75 -17.89
CA GLU A 116 23.29 -0.31 -19.26
C GLU A 116 24.79 -0.04 -19.46
N GLU A 117 25.44 0.64 -18.53
CA GLU A 117 26.89 0.88 -18.55
C GLU A 117 27.69 -0.43 -18.52
N GLN A 118 27.30 -1.36 -17.64
CA GLN A 118 27.95 -2.66 -17.54
C GLN A 118 27.80 -3.47 -18.83
N LYS A 119 26.63 -3.42 -19.47
CA LYS A 119 26.38 -4.07 -20.77
C LYS A 119 27.27 -3.50 -21.88
N VAL A 120 27.43 -2.17 -21.93
CA VAL A 120 28.33 -1.52 -22.91
C VAL A 120 29.79 -1.90 -22.66
N GLN A 121 30.23 -1.93 -21.40
CA GLN A 121 31.59 -2.34 -21.05
C GLN A 121 31.91 -3.78 -21.47
N ILE A 122 30.98 -4.71 -21.26
CA ILE A 122 31.13 -6.10 -21.71
C ILE A 122 31.28 -6.15 -23.24
N SER A 123 30.41 -5.46 -23.96
CA SER A 123 30.46 -5.41 -25.43
C SER A 123 31.78 -4.85 -25.96
N ASN A 124 32.32 -3.79 -25.35
CA ASN A 124 33.59 -3.19 -25.79
C ASN A 124 34.78 -4.12 -25.54
N LYS A 125 34.76 -4.88 -24.44
CA LYS A 125 35.81 -5.86 -24.13
C LYS A 125 35.85 -6.99 -25.16
N ASP A 126 34.68 -7.46 -25.59
CA ASP A 126 34.58 -8.49 -26.62
C ASP A 126 35.15 -8.02 -27.97
N VAL A 127 34.86 -6.77 -28.36
CA VAL A 127 35.42 -6.15 -29.58
C VAL A 127 36.95 -6.06 -29.49
N SER A 128 37.49 -5.55 -28.39
CA SER A 128 38.95 -5.43 -28.19
C SER A 128 39.67 -6.77 -28.29
N SER A 129 39.07 -7.86 -27.78
CA SER A 129 39.67 -9.19 -27.88
C SER A 129 39.68 -9.73 -29.31
N LEU A 130 38.69 -9.39 -30.14
CA LEU A 130 38.67 -9.76 -31.56
C LEU A 130 39.75 -8.99 -32.35
N GLU A 131 39.94 -7.72 -32.05
CA GLU A 131 40.98 -6.89 -32.69
C GLU A 131 42.39 -7.42 -32.42
N GLU A 132 42.69 -7.86 -31.19
CA GLU A 132 43.98 -8.50 -30.87
C GLU A 132 44.21 -9.79 -31.67
N LYS A 133 43.19 -10.64 -31.77
CA LYS A 133 43.28 -11.88 -32.57
C LYS A 133 43.50 -11.61 -34.05
N LEU A 134 42.87 -10.57 -34.60
CA LEU A 134 43.09 -10.16 -35.99
C LEU A 134 44.52 -9.69 -36.21
N ARG A 135 45.11 -8.93 -35.28
CA ARG A 135 46.52 -8.51 -35.36
C ARG A 135 47.49 -9.68 -35.29
N GLU A 136 47.23 -10.68 -34.45
CA GLU A 136 48.05 -11.90 -34.43
C GLU A 136 48.02 -12.62 -35.77
N ILE A 137 46.84 -12.74 -36.40
CA ILE A 137 46.70 -13.34 -37.74
C ILE A 137 47.48 -12.53 -38.78
N ASP A 138 47.37 -11.21 -38.78
CA ASP A 138 48.10 -10.35 -39.73
C ASP A 138 49.61 -10.46 -39.58
N ASN A 139 50.12 -10.55 -38.34
CA ASN A 139 51.55 -10.77 -38.10
C ASN A 139 52.02 -12.12 -38.64
N ILE A 140 51.26 -13.19 -38.38
CA ILE A 140 51.55 -14.53 -38.91
C ILE A 140 51.59 -14.50 -40.45
N LEU A 141 50.63 -13.84 -41.09
CA LEU A 141 50.57 -13.76 -42.55
C LEU A 141 51.72 -12.95 -43.16
N ASN A 142 52.25 -11.95 -42.44
CA ASN A 142 53.40 -11.17 -42.90
C ASN A 142 54.73 -11.95 -42.78
N ASP A 143 54.84 -12.90 -41.86
CA ASP A 143 56.02 -13.77 -41.73
C ASP A 143 56.19 -14.77 -42.90
N PHE A 144 55.16 -14.96 -43.73
CA PHE A 144 55.18 -15.83 -44.92
C PHE A 144 55.40 -15.08 -46.24
N LYS A 145 55.63 -13.76 -46.22
CA LYS A 145 55.99 -12.95 -47.40
C LYS A 145 57.49 -12.67 -47.46
#